data_AF-A0A224YB27-F1
#
_entry.id   AF-A0A224YB27-F1
#
_cell.length_a   1.000
_cell.length_b   1.000
_cell.length_c   1.000
_cell.angle_alpha   90.00
_cell.angle_beta   90.00
_cell.angle_gamma   90.00
#
_symmetry.space_group_name_H-M   'P 1'
#
loop_
_entity.id
_entity.type
_entity.pdbx_description
1 polymer ?
#
loop_
_entity_poly.entity_id
_entity_poly.type
_entity_poly.pdbx_seq_one_letter_code
_entity_poly.pdbx_strand_id
1 'polypeptide(L)'
;MTQLLVSCVVLYLTILTLQVATQDDGYQRRVDTPFFNSISQTGYRNRKKSAGQFCRSTSECRDHLCCSTTRRGTTCKPRSRFGYMCTDEQAKGGIYLGGCPCLDGNGECYVYRRRTNIGVCTHIR
;
A
#
# COMPACT_ATOMS: atom_id res chain seq x y z
N MET A 1 -51.65 -5.01 16.81
CA MET A 1 -50.89 -4.30 15.75
C MET A 1 -49.67 -3.55 16.27
N THR A 2 -49.74 -2.86 17.42
CA THR A 2 -48.61 -2.12 18.00
C THR A 2 -47.42 -2.99 18.42
N GLN A 3 -47.66 -4.17 18.99
CA GLN A 3 -46.57 -5.07 19.42
C GLN A 3 -45.71 -5.61 18.26
N LEU A 4 -46.33 -5.92 17.11
CA LEU A 4 -45.62 -6.36 15.91
C LEU A 4 -44.74 -5.24 15.35
N LEU A 5 -45.24 -4.01 15.33
CA LEU A 5 -44.47 -2.85 14.88
C LEU A 5 -43.28 -2.58 15.79
N VAL A 6 -43.47 -2.66 17.12
CA VAL A 6 -42.37 -2.51 18.08
C VAL A 6 -41.32 -3.60 17.88
N SER A 7 -41.71 -4.86 17.68
CA SER A 7 -40.74 -5.94 17.42
C SER A 7 -39.97 -5.74 16.12
N CYS A 8 -40.62 -5.27 15.05
CA CYS A 8 -39.96 -4.99 13.77
C CYS A 8 -38.98 -3.84 13.87
N VAL A 9 -39.32 -2.77 14.60
CA VAL A 9 -38.44 -1.62 14.82
C VAL A 9 -37.22 -2.02 15.64
N VAL A 10 -37.41 -2.80 16.72
CA VAL A 10 -36.29 -3.29 17.53
C VAL A 10 -35.36 -4.19 16.71
N LEU A 11 -35.91 -5.14 15.94
CA LEU A 11 -35.11 -5.99 15.06
C LEU A 11 -34.34 -5.18 14.02
N TYR A 12 -34.98 -4.21 13.37
CA TYR A 12 -34.33 -3.36 12.39
C TYR A 12 -33.17 -2.56 12.99
N LEU A 13 -33.36 -1.99 14.19
CA LEU A 13 -32.31 -1.26 14.90
C LEU A 13 -31.14 -2.17 15.29
N THR A 14 -31.42 -3.40 15.77
CA THR A 14 -30.34 -4.35 16.10
C THR A 14 -29.50 -4.76 14.88
N ILE A 15 -30.14 -4.92 13.72
CA ILE A 15 -29.44 -5.25 12.47
C ILE A 15 -28.56 -4.08 12.01
N LEU A 16 -29.05 -2.85 12.10
CA LEU A 16 -28.25 -1.66 11.77
C LEU A 16 -27.01 -1.53 12.67
N THR A 17 -27.16 -1.76 13.98
CA THR A 17 -26.02 -1.71 14.91
C THR A 17 -24.99 -2.81 14.64
N LEU A 18 -25.44 -3.98 14.18
CA LEU A 18 -24.55 -5.08 13.84
C LEU A 18 -23.72 -4.76 12.59
N GLN A 19 -24.33 -4.17 11.56
CA GLN A 19 -23.61 -3.82 10.33
C GLN A 19 -22.52 -2.76 10.58
N VAL A 20 -22.80 -1.76 11.41
CA VAL A 20 -21.82 -0.74 11.80
C VAL A 20 -20.66 -1.35 12.58
N ALA A 21 -20.91 -2.32 13.47
CA ALA A 21 -19.86 -3.01 14.21
C ALA A 21 -19.02 -3.94 13.33
N THR A 22 -19.59 -4.50 12.26
CA THR A 22 -18.88 -5.39 11.33
C THR A 22 -18.12 -4.66 10.22
N GLN A 23 -18.22 -3.33 10.15
CA GLN A 23 -17.36 -2.52 9.30
C GLN A 23 -15.98 -2.34 9.97
N ASP A 24 -15.38 -3.47 10.32
CA ASP A 24 -13.96 -3.54 10.66
C ASP A 24 -13.21 -3.38 9.34
N ASP A 25 -12.90 -2.13 9.02
CA ASP A 25 -11.94 -1.84 7.98
C ASP A 25 -10.62 -2.49 8.44
N GLY A 26 -10.25 -3.61 7.81
CA GLY A 26 -9.11 -4.46 8.15
C GLY A 26 -7.74 -3.81 7.94
N TYR A 27 -7.56 -2.58 8.42
CA TYR A 27 -6.32 -1.84 8.38
C TYR A 27 -5.37 -2.43 9.42
N GLN A 28 -4.19 -2.82 8.93
CA GLN A 28 -3.12 -3.30 9.77
C GLN A 28 -2.57 -2.14 10.61
N ARG A 29 -2.99 -2.06 11.88
CA ARG A 29 -2.46 -1.10 12.86
C ARG A 29 -1.07 -1.55 13.31
N ARG A 30 -0.11 -0.62 13.34
CA ARG A 30 1.23 -0.90 13.86
C ARG A 30 1.11 -1.26 15.35
N VAL A 31 1.57 -2.43 15.75
CA VAL A 31 1.66 -2.79 17.18
C VAL A 31 2.87 -2.08 17.75
N ASP A 32 2.63 -1.13 18.65
CA ASP A 32 3.69 -0.48 19.42
C ASP A 32 4.32 -1.50 20.37
N THR A 33 5.46 -2.07 19.97
CA THR A 33 6.25 -2.94 20.86
C THR A 33 7.18 -2.06 21.71
N PRO A 34 7.12 -2.14 23.05
CA PRO A 34 7.74 -1.14 23.92
C PRO A 34 9.27 -1.24 24.07
N PHE A 35 9.98 -2.09 23.31
CA PHE A 35 11.40 -2.33 23.62
C PHE A 35 12.37 -2.61 22.46
N PHE A 36 11.91 -3.03 21.27
CA PHE A 36 12.81 -3.41 20.15
C PHE A 36 13.12 -2.28 19.15
N ASN A 37 12.53 -1.10 19.33
CA ASN A 37 12.65 0.01 18.38
C ASN A 37 14.02 0.71 18.42
N SER A 38 14.70 0.78 19.57
CA SER A 38 15.94 1.55 19.70
C SER A 38 17.16 0.85 19.10
N ILE A 39 17.20 -0.48 19.11
CA ILE A 39 18.34 -1.27 18.60
C ILE A 39 18.25 -1.46 17.07
N SER A 40 17.04 -1.52 16.52
CA SER A 40 16.82 -1.66 15.06
C SER A 40 16.84 -0.32 14.32
N GLN A 41 16.48 0.79 14.97
CA GLN A 41 16.44 2.11 14.33
C GLN A 41 17.80 2.81 14.24
N THR A 42 18.75 2.46 15.12
CA THR A 42 20.05 3.15 15.20
C THR A 42 21.02 2.77 14.08
N GLY A 43 20.80 1.65 13.36
CA GLY A 43 21.63 1.25 12.21
C GLY A 43 21.23 1.83 10.85
N TYR A 44 20.04 2.45 10.73
CA TYR A 44 19.43 2.79 9.42
C TYR A 44 19.40 4.29 9.08
N ARG A 45 20.08 5.11 9.87
CA ARG A 45 20.46 6.48 9.54
C ARG A 45 21.93 6.41 9.09
N ASN A 46 22.42 6.84 7.93
CA ASN A 46 21.93 7.82 6.96
C ASN A 46 22.76 7.73 5.66
N ARG A 47 22.30 6.99 4.65
CA ARG A 47 22.47 7.42 3.25
C ARG A 47 21.41 6.74 2.41
N LYS A 48 20.38 7.49 2.04
CA LYS A 48 19.39 7.03 1.06
C LYS A 48 20.11 6.58 -0.21
N LYS A 49 19.78 5.38 -0.66
CA LYS A 49 20.42 4.72 -1.80
C LYS A 49 20.00 5.35 -3.11
N SER A 50 20.96 5.53 -4.01
CA SER A 50 20.75 6.05 -5.36
C SER A 50 20.21 4.97 -6.30
N ALA A 51 19.71 5.38 -7.47
CA ALA A 51 19.28 4.46 -8.50
C ALA A 51 20.38 3.45 -8.87
N GLY A 52 19.99 2.19 -9.10
CA GLY A 52 20.88 1.08 -9.42
C GLY A 52 21.53 0.40 -8.21
N GLN A 53 21.49 0.99 -7.02
CA GLN A 53 22.04 0.36 -5.82
C GLN A 53 21.11 -0.73 -5.28
N PHE A 54 21.69 -1.79 -4.72
CA PHE A 54 20.95 -2.88 -4.10
C PHE A 54 20.13 -2.39 -2.90
N CYS A 55 18.86 -2.79 -2.82
CA CYS A 55 17.94 -2.41 -1.74
C CYS A 55 17.17 -3.63 -1.19
N ARG A 56 16.81 -3.58 0.09
CA ARG A 56 15.89 -4.57 0.70
C ARG A 56 14.47 -4.04 0.87
N SER A 57 14.28 -2.72 0.85
CA SER A 57 12.97 -2.07 0.94
C SER A 57 13.01 -0.70 0.27
N THR A 58 11.85 -0.18 -0.15
CA THR A 58 11.72 1.17 -0.70
C THR A 58 12.16 2.25 0.28
N SER A 59 12.03 2.01 1.59
CA SER A 59 12.49 2.95 2.63
C SER A 59 13.99 3.24 2.60
N GLU A 60 14.79 2.36 1.99
CA GLU A 60 16.24 2.53 1.85
C GLU A 60 16.61 3.46 0.69
N CYS A 61 15.74 3.62 -0.29
CA CYS A 61 16.00 4.41 -1.50
C CYS A 61 15.73 5.90 -1.28
N ARG A 62 16.38 6.75 -2.08
CA ARG A 62 16.10 8.19 -2.16
C ARG A 62 14.65 8.44 -2.55
N ASP A 63 14.20 9.65 -2.25
CA ASP A 63 12.89 10.12 -2.65
C ASP A 63 12.72 9.97 -4.16
N HIS A 64 11.48 9.71 -4.59
CA HIS A 64 11.13 9.43 -5.99
C HIS A 64 11.68 8.11 -6.57
N LEU A 65 12.34 7.28 -5.76
CA LEU A 65 12.74 5.92 -6.13
C LEU A 65 11.87 4.89 -5.41
N CYS A 66 11.80 3.69 -6.01
CA CYS A 66 11.24 2.50 -5.37
C CYS A 66 12.27 1.37 -5.37
N CYS A 67 12.14 0.44 -4.43
CA CYS A 67 12.91 -0.80 -4.48
C CYS A 67 12.17 -1.80 -5.36
N SER A 68 12.77 -2.20 -6.49
CA SER A 68 12.11 -3.09 -7.46
C SER A 68 12.98 -4.30 -7.77
N THR A 69 12.35 -5.48 -7.82
CA THR A 69 13.01 -6.73 -8.17
C THR A 69 12.77 -7.12 -9.63
N THR A 70 13.84 -7.56 -10.27
CA THR A 70 13.83 -8.10 -11.64
C THR A 70 14.67 -9.36 -11.69
N ARG A 71 14.70 -10.04 -12.84
CA ARG A 71 15.60 -11.19 -13.05
C ARG A 71 17.09 -10.88 -12.78
N ARG A 72 17.50 -9.61 -12.82
CA ARG A 72 18.87 -9.17 -12.58
C ARG A 72 19.16 -8.79 -11.11
N GLY A 73 18.16 -8.88 -10.24
CA GLY A 73 18.26 -8.54 -8.82
C GLY A 73 17.34 -7.39 -8.41
N THR A 74 17.46 -7.04 -7.12
CA THR A 74 16.63 -6.04 -6.43
C THR A 74 17.42 -4.75 -6.23
N THR A 75 16.98 -3.67 -6.87
CA THR A 75 17.69 -2.38 -6.89
C THR A 75 16.73 -1.20 -6.80
N CYS A 76 17.25 -0.05 -6.35
CA CYS A 76 16.50 1.21 -6.37
C CYS A 76 16.30 1.66 -7.81
N LYS A 77 15.06 1.94 -8.20
CA LYS A 77 14.68 2.40 -9.53
C LYS A 77 13.80 3.64 -9.47
N PRO A 78 13.82 4.50 -10.51
CA PRO A 78 12.89 5.62 -10.58
C PRO A 78 11.44 5.16 -10.55
N ARG A 79 10.60 5.91 -9.83
CA ARG A 79 9.15 5.75 -9.91
C ARG A 79 8.63 6.17 -11.28
N SER A 80 7.53 5.56 -11.69
CA SER A 80 6.97 5.74 -13.02
C SER A 80 6.33 7.13 -13.16
N ARG A 81 6.61 7.80 -14.27
CA ARG A 81 6.03 9.10 -14.59
C ARG A 81 4.66 8.93 -15.22
N PHE A 82 3.91 10.03 -15.28
CA PHE A 82 2.63 10.09 -16.01
C PHE A 82 2.76 9.55 -17.44
N GLY A 83 1.82 8.70 -17.86
CA GLY A 83 1.82 8.04 -19.17
C GLY A 83 2.75 6.83 -19.29
N TYR A 84 3.58 6.53 -18.28
CA TYR A 84 4.48 5.38 -18.30
C TYR A 84 3.89 4.18 -17.54
N MET A 85 4.40 3.00 -17.87
CA MET A 85 4.03 1.75 -17.25
C MET A 85 4.34 1.78 -15.74
N CYS A 86 3.40 1.31 -14.93
CA CYS A 86 3.52 1.21 -13.48
C CYS A 86 3.11 -0.17 -12.99
N THR A 87 3.50 -0.50 -11.76
CA THR A 87 3.05 -1.69 -11.05
C THR A 87 2.46 -1.29 -9.71
N ASP A 88 1.27 -1.81 -9.36
CA ASP A 88 0.62 -1.58 -8.05
C ASP A 88 0.86 -2.73 -7.05
N GLU A 89 1.46 -3.83 -7.50
CA GLU A 89 1.81 -4.97 -6.66
C GLU A 89 3.11 -4.74 -5.89
N GLN A 90 2.95 -4.66 -4.57
CA GLN A 90 4.04 -4.67 -3.61
C GLN A 90 4.15 -6.06 -2.96
N ALA A 91 5.32 -6.68 -3.07
CA ALA A 91 5.68 -7.84 -2.27
C ALA A 91 5.93 -7.41 -0.81
N LYS A 92 5.68 -8.33 0.12
CA LYS A 92 5.87 -8.12 1.57
C LYS A 92 7.25 -7.49 1.85
N GLY A 93 7.25 -6.36 2.56
CA GLY A 93 8.48 -5.63 2.92
C GLY A 93 8.80 -4.40 2.05
N GLY A 94 7.91 -3.98 1.14
CA GLY A 94 8.08 -2.72 0.43
C GLY A 94 8.87 -2.82 -0.88
N ILE A 95 8.90 -4.01 -1.50
CA ILE A 95 9.59 -4.27 -2.76
C ILE A 95 8.54 -4.45 -3.87
N TYR A 96 8.73 -3.82 -5.02
CA TYR A 96 7.84 -3.94 -6.17
C TYR A 96 8.32 -5.00 -7.15
N LEU A 97 7.38 -5.77 -7.70
CA LEU A 97 7.67 -6.82 -8.67
C LEU A 97 7.68 -6.25 -10.10
N GLY A 98 8.80 -6.39 -10.81
CA GLY A 98 8.93 -6.01 -12.22
C GLY A 98 9.10 -4.51 -12.48
N GLY A 99 8.28 -3.65 -11.86
CA GLY A 99 8.24 -2.21 -12.08
C GLY A 99 8.19 -1.40 -10.79
N CYS A 100 8.14 -0.07 -10.91
CA CYS A 100 7.86 0.83 -9.79
C CYS A 100 6.43 1.38 -9.89
N PRO A 101 5.85 1.84 -8.77
CA PRO A 101 4.58 2.54 -8.79
C PRO A 101 4.74 3.93 -9.41
N CYS A 102 3.63 4.62 -9.61
CA CYS A 102 3.62 6.01 -10.03
C CYS A 102 4.30 6.92 -9.00
N LEU A 103 4.89 8.00 -9.50
CA LEU A 103 5.46 9.05 -8.67
C LEU A 103 4.35 9.70 -7.83
N ASP A 104 4.58 9.87 -6.53
CA ASP A 104 3.58 10.45 -5.63
C ASP A 104 3.18 11.84 -6.13
N GLY A 105 1.88 12.10 -6.18
CA GLY A 105 1.33 13.37 -6.69
C GLY A 105 1.22 13.49 -8.21
N ASN A 106 1.78 12.56 -8.99
CA ASN A 106 1.71 12.60 -10.46
C ASN A 106 0.62 11.70 -11.08
N GLY A 107 -0.04 10.87 -10.27
CA GLY A 107 -1.13 10.02 -10.74
C GLY A 107 -1.21 8.66 -10.05
N GLU A 108 -2.27 7.93 -10.36
CA GLU A 108 -2.51 6.56 -9.90
C GLU A 108 -2.22 5.54 -11.01
N CYS A 109 -1.89 4.32 -10.59
CA CYS A 109 -1.60 3.25 -11.52
C CYS A 109 -2.90 2.65 -12.07
N TYR A 110 -3.28 3.04 -13.29
CA TYR A 110 -4.49 2.54 -13.93
C TYR A 110 -4.21 1.23 -14.68
N VAL A 111 -4.78 0.14 -14.17
CA VAL A 111 -4.62 -1.21 -14.71
C VAL A 111 -5.73 -1.51 -15.73
N TYR A 112 -5.38 -1.65 -17.02
CA TYR A 112 -6.37 -1.91 -18.09
C TYR A 112 -7.00 -3.32 -18.03
N ARG A 113 -6.34 -4.30 -17.39
CA ARG A 113 -6.80 -5.70 -17.33
C ARG A 113 -6.83 -6.22 -15.91
N ARG A 114 -7.99 -6.73 -15.47
CA ARG A 114 -8.25 -7.26 -14.12
C ARG A 114 -7.39 -8.46 -13.67
N ARG A 115 -6.43 -8.93 -14.49
CA ARG A 115 -5.56 -10.09 -14.19
C ARG A 115 -4.07 -9.77 -14.21
N THR A 116 -3.70 -8.49 -14.32
CA THR A 116 -2.30 -8.06 -14.32
C THR A 116 -2.14 -6.94 -13.31
N ASN A 117 -1.02 -6.90 -12.58
CA ASN A 117 -0.72 -5.78 -11.69
C ASN A 117 0.05 -4.65 -12.40
N ILE A 118 0.01 -4.65 -13.74
CA ILE A 118 0.72 -3.71 -14.60
C ILE A 118 -0.31 -2.76 -15.20
N GLY A 119 -0.05 -1.46 -15.08
CA GLY A 119 -0.91 -0.40 -15.57
C GLY A 119 -0.11 0.73 -16.19
N VAL A 120 -0.77 1.88 -16.37
CA VAL A 120 -0.15 3.13 -16.79
C VAL A 120 -0.49 4.22 -15.78
N CYS A 121 0.47 5.10 -15.48
CA CYS A 121 0.23 6.24 -14.59
C CYS A 121 -0.71 7.25 -15.26
N THR A 122 -1.86 7.49 -14.63
CA THR A 122 -2.88 8.43 -15.13
C THR A 122 -3.34 9.36 -14.01
N HIS A 123 -3.99 10.47 -14.36
CA HIS A 123 -4.48 11.43 -13.37
C HIS A 123 -5.63 10.81 -12.58
N ILE A 124 -5.68 11.17 -11.30
CA ILE A 124 -6.85 10.91 -10.44
C ILE A 124 -8.01 11.71 -11.07
N ARG A 125 -9.08 11.02 -11.46
CA ARG A 125 -10.29 11.64 -12.00
C ARG A 125 -11.25 12.00 -10.88
#